data_AF-A0A1B4XIZ2-F1
#
_entry.id   AF-A0A1B4XIZ2-F1
#
_cell.length_a   1.000
_cell.length_b   1.000
_cell.length_c   1.000
_cell.angle_alpha   90.00
_cell.angle_beta   90.00
_cell.angle_gamma   90.00
#
_symmetry.space_group_name_H-M   'P 1'
#
loop_
_entity.id
_entity.type
_entity.pdbx_description
1 polymer ?
#
loop_
_entity_poly.entity_id
_entity_poly.type
_entity_poly.pdbx_seq_one_letter_code
_entity_poly.pdbx_strand_id
1 'polypeptide(L)'
;MDEEEVLEALKESFDIPGGSEITAGAMKQVLGKKVNDKEWIKKNFSDLIEEIQLIAYDHYLRAERPAGADAFRKVFTSLLPEKPVADDFFNLLEKNFWALDRFFLGLTQGRRPRAGKAFEHVINKLFTTLGYPYTSQPIINGQPDFLLPSIEHYRHNAMDCIIFTVKRSLRERWRQIVTEGTRGHMFFLATIDEGIGERDLADMLKNRIYLVMPERIRAAHYPKSANVISFEAFFQHHLDPAMARWRANGVIK
;
A
#
# COMPACT_ATOMS: atom_id res chain seq x y z
N MET A 1 5.54 25.81 28.73
CA MET A 1 5.34 25.49 27.31
C MET A 1 3.96 25.98 26.91
N ASP A 2 3.83 26.56 25.73
CA ASP A 2 2.50 26.81 25.13
C ASP A 2 1.94 25.54 24.46
N GLU A 3 0.70 25.60 23.96
CA GLU A 3 0.06 24.43 23.37
C GLU A 3 0.73 23.96 22.06
N GLU A 4 1.41 24.85 21.32
CA GLU A 4 2.14 24.47 20.09
C GLU A 4 3.40 23.68 20.43
N GLU A 5 4.17 24.14 21.42
CA GLU A 5 5.35 23.44 21.94
C GLU A 5 4.97 22.06 22.51
N VAL A 6 3.81 21.96 23.20
CA VAL A 6 3.30 20.67 23.71
C VAL A 6 2.93 19.74 22.57
N LEU A 7 2.23 20.23 21.54
CA LEU A 7 1.89 19.43 20.36
C LEU A 7 3.15 18.89 19.68
N GLU A 8 4.19 19.71 19.51
CA GLU A 8 5.42 19.28 18.85
C GLU A 8 6.18 18.25 19.71
N ALA A 9 6.31 18.49 21.01
CA ALA A 9 6.93 17.52 21.93
C ALA A 9 6.19 16.17 21.95
N LEU A 10 4.85 16.18 21.83
CA LEU A 10 4.05 14.97 21.71
C LEU A 10 4.33 14.21 20.41
N LYS A 11 4.43 14.91 19.28
CA LYS A 11 4.78 14.28 18.00
C LYS A 11 6.18 13.69 18.01
N GLU A 12 7.17 14.43 18.54
CA GLU A 12 8.55 13.97 18.64
C GLU A 12 8.71 12.77 19.58
N SER A 13 7.88 12.70 20.62
CA SER A 13 7.89 11.59 21.58
C SER A 13 7.04 10.40 21.13
N PHE A 14 6.20 10.57 20.10
CA PHE A 14 5.37 9.50 19.56
C PHE A 14 6.13 8.71 18.50
N ASP A 15 6.66 7.55 18.91
CA ASP A 15 7.43 6.67 18.03
C ASP A 15 6.72 5.33 17.83
N ILE A 16 6.55 4.95 16.56
CA ILE A 16 5.98 3.65 16.17
C ILE A 16 6.74 3.08 14.98
N PRO A 17 6.79 1.75 14.84
CA PRO A 17 7.42 1.09 13.70
C PRO A 17 6.96 1.67 12.37
N GLY A 18 7.90 1.79 11.42
CA GLY A 18 7.60 2.27 10.08
C GLY A 18 6.61 1.35 9.36
N GLY A 19 5.83 1.89 8.42
CA GLY A 19 4.81 1.09 7.69
C GLY A 19 5.37 -0.15 6.99
N SER A 20 6.62 -0.08 6.49
CA SER A 20 7.33 -1.22 5.90
C SER A 20 7.63 -2.32 6.93
N GLU A 21 8.03 -1.95 8.15
CA GLU A 21 8.32 -2.89 9.23
C GLU A 21 7.05 -3.59 9.72
N ILE A 22 5.98 -2.82 9.94
CA ILE A 22 4.65 -3.35 10.28
C ILE A 22 4.19 -4.35 9.21
N THR A 23 4.33 -3.98 7.93
CA THR A 23 3.94 -4.86 6.81
C THR A 23 4.79 -6.12 6.76
N ALA A 24 6.09 -6.01 7.02
CA ALA A 24 6.99 -7.17 7.07
C ALA A 24 6.64 -8.13 8.23
N GLY A 25 6.29 -7.58 9.40
CA GLY A 25 5.79 -8.36 10.54
C GLY A 25 4.51 -9.13 10.20
N ALA A 26 3.53 -8.44 9.59
CA ALA A 26 2.28 -9.04 9.14
C ALA A 26 2.52 -10.14 8.09
N MET A 27 3.37 -9.88 7.09
CA MET A 27 3.73 -10.88 6.09
C MET A 27 4.36 -12.14 6.68
N LYS A 28 5.29 -11.97 7.63
CA LYS A 28 5.93 -13.10 8.29
C LYS A 28 4.90 -13.96 9.03
N GLN A 29 3.91 -13.31 9.66
CA GLN A 29 2.81 -13.99 10.34
C GLN A 29 1.91 -14.75 9.37
N VAL A 30 1.46 -14.12 8.28
CA VAL A 30 0.55 -14.74 7.29
C VAL A 30 1.24 -15.84 6.49
N LEU A 31 2.41 -15.55 5.91
CA LEU A 31 3.10 -16.51 5.05
C LEU A 31 3.68 -17.67 5.86
N GLY A 32 4.15 -17.44 7.08
CA GLY A 32 4.68 -18.48 7.96
C GLY A 32 5.62 -19.46 7.26
N LYS A 33 5.29 -20.76 7.30
CA LYS A 33 6.07 -21.83 6.64
C LYS A 33 5.87 -21.88 5.12
N LYS A 34 4.86 -21.19 4.59
CA LYS A 34 4.50 -21.14 3.16
C LYS A 34 5.23 -20.04 2.39
N VAL A 35 6.11 -19.27 3.03
CA VAL A 35 6.87 -18.18 2.38
C VAL A 35 7.66 -18.61 1.13
N ASN A 36 8.07 -19.87 1.04
CA ASN A 36 8.81 -20.42 -0.11
C ASN A 36 7.93 -21.18 -1.12
N ASP A 37 6.63 -21.35 -0.84
CA ASP A 37 5.68 -22.07 -1.68
C ASP A 37 5.08 -21.11 -2.72
N LYS A 38 5.84 -20.83 -3.78
CA LYS A 38 5.49 -19.81 -4.79
C LYS A 38 4.15 -20.06 -5.47
N GLU A 39 3.86 -21.32 -5.80
CA GLU A 39 2.59 -21.69 -6.43
C GLU A 39 1.41 -21.51 -5.49
N TRP A 40 1.57 -21.85 -4.20
CA TRP A 40 0.56 -21.54 -3.20
C TRP A 40 0.36 -20.02 -3.04
N ILE A 41 1.43 -19.24 -2.97
CA ILE A 41 1.33 -17.77 -2.86
C ILE A 41 0.54 -17.20 -4.05
N LYS A 42 0.85 -17.62 -5.28
CA LYS A 42 0.14 -17.15 -6.48
C LYS A 42 -1.33 -17.53 -6.48
N LYS A 43 -1.67 -18.76 -6.03
CA LYS A 43 -3.04 -19.26 -6.00
C LYS A 43 -3.91 -18.58 -4.94
N ASN A 44 -3.31 -18.05 -3.87
CA ASN A 44 -4.02 -17.42 -2.76
C ASN A 44 -3.71 -15.91 -2.67
N PHE A 45 -3.27 -15.29 -3.75
CA PHE A 45 -2.73 -13.93 -3.71
C PHE A 45 -3.78 -12.90 -3.30
N SER A 46 -5.00 -13.04 -3.79
CA SER A 46 -6.16 -12.24 -3.40
C SER A 46 -6.39 -12.28 -1.88
N ASP A 47 -6.42 -13.48 -1.30
CA ASP A 47 -6.67 -13.68 0.14
C ASP A 47 -5.50 -13.15 0.98
N LEU A 48 -4.27 -13.41 0.53
CA LEU A 48 -3.05 -12.91 1.18
C LEU A 48 -3.03 -11.37 1.25
N ILE A 49 -3.43 -10.71 0.17
CA ILE A 49 -3.51 -9.24 0.12
C ILE A 49 -4.49 -8.71 1.16
N GLU A 50 -5.66 -9.32 1.31
CA GLU A 50 -6.66 -8.89 2.29
C GLU A 50 -6.19 -9.21 3.73
N GLU A 51 -5.71 -10.43 3.97
CA GLU A 51 -5.27 -10.89 5.30
C GLU A 51 -4.07 -10.08 5.81
N ILE A 52 -3.02 -9.89 4.99
CA ILE A 52 -1.83 -9.15 5.39
C ILE A 52 -2.18 -7.71 5.75
N GLN A 53 -3.12 -7.07 5.03
CA GLN A 53 -3.55 -5.72 5.35
C GLN A 53 -4.29 -5.65 6.69
N LEU A 54 -5.16 -6.62 6.99
CA LEU A 54 -5.85 -6.70 8.26
C LEU A 54 -4.87 -6.88 9.42
N ILE A 55 -3.90 -7.78 9.29
CA ILE A 55 -2.89 -8.02 10.32
C ILE A 55 -1.94 -6.83 10.48
N ALA A 56 -1.53 -6.20 9.38
CA ALA A 56 -0.70 -4.98 9.44
C ALA A 56 -1.43 -3.85 10.19
N TYR A 57 -2.74 -3.71 10.00
CA TYR A 57 -3.54 -2.74 10.72
C TYR A 57 -3.64 -3.06 12.22
N ASP A 58 -3.84 -4.34 12.58
CA ASP A 58 -3.82 -4.78 13.99
C ASP A 58 -2.46 -4.53 14.65
N HIS A 59 -1.35 -4.88 13.98
CA HIS A 59 0.01 -4.59 14.47
C HIS A 59 0.22 -3.10 14.70
N TYR A 60 -0.26 -2.25 13.79
CA TYR A 60 -0.22 -0.80 13.96
C TYR A 60 -0.98 -0.36 15.21
N LEU A 61 -2.23 -0.80 15.40
CA LEU A 61 -3.03 -0.39 16.57
C LEU A 61 -2.40 -0.86 17.88
N ARG A 62 -1.77 -2.04 17.89
CA ARG A 62 -1.03 -2.56 19.05
C ARG A 62 0.21 -1.72 19.38
N ALA A 63 0.86 -1.13 18.39
CA ALA A 63 2.00 -0.24 18.58
C ALA A 63 1.58 1.20 18.94
N GLU A 64 0.47 1.70 18.38
CA GLU A 64 -0.02 3.08 18.58
C GLU A 64 -0.33 3.38 20.04
N ARG A 65 -1.05 2.47 20.73
CA ARG A 65 -1.49 2.69 22.11
C ARG A 65 -0.34 2.86 23.11
N PRO A 66 0.65 1.95 23.21
CA PRO A 66 1.76 2.12 24.13
C PRO A 66 2.61 3.35 23.77
N ALA A 67 2.89 3.59 22.49
CA ALA A 67 3.63 4.77 22.05
C ALA A 67 2.94 6.09 22.44
N GLY A 68 1.61 6.18 22.31
CA GLY A 68 0.84 7.32 22.76
C GLY A 68 0.90 7.51 24.28
N ALA A 69 0.80 6.42 25.04
CA ALA A 69 0.92 6.46 26.50
C ALA A 69 2.31 6.92 26.95
N ASP A 70 3.37 6.47 26.28
CA ASP A 70 4.74 6.85 26.57
C ASP A 70 5.01 8.32 26.20
N ALA A 71 4.48 8.80 25.07
CA ALA A 71 4.54 10.21 24.68
C ALA A 71 3.86 11.10 25.72
N PHE A 72 2.64 10.76 26.16
CA PHE A 72 1.95 11.49 27.23
C PHE A 72 2.73 11.45 28.53
N ARG A 73 3.25 10.29 28.93
CA ARG A 73 4.04 10.18 30.16
C ARG A 73 5.25 11.11 30.10
N LYS A 74 6.02 11.09 29.02
CA LYS A 74 7.23 11.89 28.86
C LYS A 74 6.94 13.38 28.85
N VAL A 75 5.94 13.83 28.09
CA VAL A 75 5.63 15.26 27.94
C VAL A 75 4.87 15.81 29.14
N PHE A 76 3.87 15.12 29.67
CA PHE A 76 3.05 15.69 30.74
C PHE A 76 3.72 15.60 32.11
N THR A 77 4.60 14.63 32.33
CA THR A 77 5.36 14.56 33.59
C THR A 77 6.29 15.77 33.75
N SER A 78 6.81 16.35 32.67
CA SER A 78 7.63 17.57 32.74
C SER A 78 6.81 18.85 32.95
N LEU A 79 5.49 18.79 32.78
CA LEU A 79 4.56 19.92 32.95
C LEU A 79 3.82 19.90 34.29
N LEU A 80 3.87 18.78 35.01
CA LEU A 80 3.26 18.63 36.33
C LEU A 80 4.18 19.18 37.43
N PRO A 81 3.63 19.68 38.54
CA PRO A 81 4.41 20.04 39.71
C PRO A 81 5.03 18.80 40.37
N GLU A 82 6.03 19.00 41.24
CA GLU A 82 6.79 17.90 41.89
C GLU A 82 5.89 16.94 42.71
N LYS A 83 4.79 17.43 43.25
CA LYS A 83 3.80 16.66 44.01
C LYS A 83 2.39 16.91 43.43
N PRO A 84 2.04 16.29 42.29
CA PRO A 84 0.79 16.54 41.63
C PRO A 84 -0.39 15.94 42.41
N VAL A 85 -1.49 16.68 42.47
CA VAL A 85 -2.80 16.17 42.89
C VAL A 85 -3.67 15.90 41.66
N ALA A 86 -4.82 15.25 41.85
CA ALA A 86 -5.72 14.90 40.74
C ALA A 86 -6.11 16.11 39.88
N ASP A 87 -6.40 17.25 40.51
CA ASP A 87 -6.81 18.47 39.82
C ASP A 87 -5.71 19.04 38.91
N ASP A 88 -4.43 18.84 39.23
CA ASP A 88 -3.32 19.28 38.36
C ASP A 88 -3.38 18.56 37.00
N PHE A 89 -3.78 17.29 37.00
CA PHE A 89 -3.92 16.52 35.78
C PHE A 89 -5.11 17.02 34.94
N PHE A 90 -6.26 17.28 35.56
CA PHE A 90 -7.42 17.82 34.85
C PHE A 90 -7.13 19.23 34.29
N ASN A 91 -6.49 20.08 35.07
CA ASN A 91 -6.05 21.41 34.63
C ASN A 91 -5.05 21.33 33.48
N LEU A 92 -4.14 20.36 33.50
CA LEU A 92 -3.21 20.12 32.40
C LEU A 92 -3.95 19.73 31.12
N LEU A 93 -4.93 18.82 31.22
CA LEU A 93 -5.73 18.41 30.06
C LEU A 93 -6.55 19.57 29.50
N GLU A 94 -7.16 20.38 30.36
CA GLU A 94 -7.96 21.55 29.95
C GLU A 94 -7.09 22.60 29.25
N LYS A 95 -5.92 22.93 29.84
CA LYS A 95 -4.99 23.93 29.29
C LYS A 95 -4.34 23.52 27.98
N ASN A 96 -4.28 22.22 27.69
CA ASN A 96 -3.64 21.67 26.49
C ASN A 96 -4.64 20.97 25.57
N PHE A 97 -5.93 21.32 25.68
CA PHE A 97 -6.99 20.66 24.94
C PHE A 97 -6.78 20.78 23.42
N TRP A 98 -6.32 21.93 22.92
CA TRP A 98 -6.06 22.10 21.49
C TRP A 98 -4.89 21.21 21.05
N ALA A 99 -3.83 21.13 21.85
CA ALA A 99 -2.69 20.26 21.53
C ALA A 99 -3.10 18.79 21.45
N LEU A 100 -3.92 18.33 22.40
CA LEU A 100 -4.49 16.98 22.42
C LEU A 100 -5.39 16.70 21.21
N ASP A 101 -6.32 17.60 20.90
CA ASP A 101 -7.20 17.48 19.72
C ASP A 101 -6.38 17.35 18.43
N ARG A 102 -5.38 18.23 18.24
CA ARG A 102 -4.50 18.20 17.08
C ARG A 102 -3.63 16.95 17.02
N PHE A 103 -3.16 16.48 18.16
CA PHE A 103 -2.40 15.23 18.25
C PHE A 103 -3.25 14.03 17.82
N PHE A 104 -4.45 13.84 18.38
CA PHE A 104 -5.34 12.73 18.01
C PHE A 104 -5.84 12.80 16.56
N LEU A 105 -6.11 14.02 16.07
CA LEU A 105 -6.41 14.23 14.66
C LEU A 105 -5.22 13.80 13.79
N GLY A 106 -3.99 14.17 14.15
CA GLY A 106 -2.76 13.76 13.48
C GLY A 106 -2.58 12.25 13.45
N LEU A 107 -2.81 11.56 14.57
CA LEU A 107 -2.80 10.09 14.62
C LEU A 107 -3.81 9.49 13.65
N THR A 108 -5.05 9.97 13.68
CA THR A 108 -6.13 9.49 12.81
C THR A 108 -5.83 9.73 11.34
N GLN A 109 -5.35 10.93 10.97
CA GLN A 109 -4.95 11.21 9.59
C GLN A 109 -3.72 10.42 9.18
N GLY A 110 -2.80 10.12 10.10
CA GLY A 110 -1.66 9.26 9.87
C GLY A 110 -2.02 7.82 9.52
N ARG A 111 -3.20 7.32 9.90
CA ARG A 111 -3.67 5.95 9.58
C ARG A 111 -3.95 5.76 8.09
N ARG A 112 -4.48 6.78 7.40
CA ARG A 112 -4.96 6.67 6.00
C ARG A 112 -3.83 6.56 4.96
N PRO A 113 -2.78 7.42 4.95
CA PRO A 113 -1.66 7.28 4.03
C PRO A 113 -0.87 5.99 4.24
N ARG A 114 -0.80 5.52 5.49
CA ARG A 114 -0.12 4.26 5.85
C ARG A 114 -0.85 3.05 5.30
N ALA A 115 -2.18 3.03 5.29
CA ALA A 115 -2.97 2.00 4.62
C ALA A 115 -2.79 1.98 3.08
N GLY A 116 -2.57 3.16 2.46
CA GLY A 116 -2.21 3.28 1.05
C GLY A 116 -0.84 2.67 0.74
N LYS A 117 0.19 3.11 1.48
CA LYS A 117 1.56 2.56 1.36
C LYS A 117 1.65 1.08 1.74
N ALA A 118 0.84 0.61 2.69
CA ALA A 118 0.80 -0.80 3.07
C ALA A 118 0.42 -1.67 1.87
N PHE A 119 -0.60 -1.28 1.09
CA PHE A 119 -1.01 -2.05 -0.10
C PHE A 119 0.13 -2.16 -1.13
N GLU A 120 0.81 -1.05 -1.42
CA GLU A 120 1.99 -1.02 -2.29
C GLU A 120 3.14 -1.89 -1.74
N HIS A 121 3.41 -1.82 -0.44
CA HIS A 121 4.44 -2.62 0.22
C HIS A 121 4.12 -4.11 0.16
N VAL A 122 2.88 -4.52 0.41
CA VAL A 122 2.49 -5.93 0.31
C VAL A 122 2.70 -6.46 -1.10
N ILE A 123 2.23 -5.74 -2.13
CA ILE A 123 2.42 -6.13 -3.53
C ILE A 123 3.91 -6.25 -3.86
N ASN A 124 4.70 -5.23 -3.55
CA ASN A 124 6.14 -5.22 -3.81
C ASN A 124 6.83 -6.44 -3.20
N LYS A 125 6.48 -6.75 -1.95
CA LYS A 125 7.13 -7.81 -1.21
C LYS A 125 6.68 -9.19 -1.65
N LEU A 126 5.41 -9.37 -1.99
CA LEU A 126 4.94 -10.62 -2.61
C LEU A 126 5.58 -10.83 -3.99
N PHE A 127 5.71 -9.79 -4.83
CA PHE A 127 6.42 -9.88 -6.11
C PHE A 127 7.90 -10.25 -5.92
N THR A 128 8.56 -9.66 -4.91
CA THR A 128 9.93 -10.02 -4.52
C THR A 128 10.01 -11.48 -4.09
N THR A 129 9.10 -11.95 -3.22
CA THR A 129 9.06 -13.34 -2.72
C THR A 129 8.83 -14.35 -3.86
N LEU A 130 7.98 -14.00 -4.83
CA LEU A 130 7.77 -14.81 -6.03
C LEU A 130 8.99 -14.82 -6.96
N GLY A 131 9.91 -13.87 -6.79
CA GLY A 131 11.13 -13.75 -7.59
C GLY A 131 10.83 -13.26 -9.01
N TYR A 132 9.83 -12.40 -9.15
CA TYR A 132 9.57 -11.75 -10.43
C TYR A 132 10.63 -10.67 -10.70
N PRO A 133 11.21 -10.62 -11.91
CA PRO A 133 12.13 -9.56 -12.32
C PRO A 133 11.35 -8.29 -12.61
N TYR A 134 11.78 -7.18 -12.01
CA TYR A 134 11.20 -5.87 -12.29
C TYR A 134 12.19 -4.75 -11.99
N THR A 135 11.98 -3.62 -12.64
CA THR A 135 12.50 -2.33 -12.19
C THR A 135 11.42 -1.63 -11.35
N SER A 136 11.78 -1.19 -10.15
CA SER A 136 10.89 -0.43 -9.25
C SER A 136 10.89 1.04 -9.61
N GLN A 137 9.72 1.68 -9.64
CA GLN A 137 9.53 3.11 -9.91
C GLN A 137 10.34 3.66 -11.11
N PRO A 138 10.39 2.96 -12.26
CA PRO A 138 11.18 3.40 -13.39
C PRO A 138 10.63 4.72 -13.96
N ILE A 139 11.55 5.56 -14.42
CA ILE A 139 11.19 6.77 -15.15
C ILE A 139 11.10 6.41 -16.63
N ILE A 140 9.87 6.34 -17.12
CA ILE A 140 9.53 6.29 -18.56
C ILE A 140 8.76 7.58 -18.90
N ASN A 141 7.88 7.56 -19.89
CA ASN A 141 6.88 8.62 -20.08
C ASN A 141 5.82 8.55 -18.97
N GLY A 142 6.21 8.79 -17.72
CA GLY A 142 5.45 8.46 -16.51
C GLY A 142 6.28 7.62 -15.55
N GLN A 143 5.75 7.36 -14.36
CA GLN A 143 6.46 6.63 -13.31
C GLN A 143 5.54 5.55 -12.71
N PRO A 144 5.40 4.39 -13.39
CA PRO A 144 4.67 3.24 -12.83
C PRO A 144 5.43 2.67 -11.62
N ASP A 145 4.74 1.88 -10.80
CA ASP A 145 5.38 1.28 -9.61
C ASP A 145 6.33 0.12 -9.99
N PHE A 146 5.97 -0.64 -11.03
CA PHE A 146 6.73 -1.78 -11.52
C PHE A 146 6.76 -1.82 -13.04
N LEU A 147 7.92 -2.18 -13.59
CA LEU A 147 8.09 -2.51 -14.99
C LEU A 147 8.81 -3.83 -15.11
N LEU A 148 8.15 -4.80 -15.74
CA LEU A 148 8.64 -6.16 -15.88
C LEU A 148 9.02 -6.44 -17.35
N PRO A 149 10.15 -7.10 -17.63
CA PRO A 149 11.10 -7.64 -16.65
C PRO A 149 12.12 -6.60 -16.15
N SER A 150 12.42 -5.56 -16.95
CA SER A 150 13.31 -4.46 -16.55
C SER A 150 13.17 -3.24 -17.46
N ILE A 151 13.72 -2.10 -17.02
CA ILE A 151 13.80 -0.87 -17.83
C ILE A 151 14.74 -1.02 -19.04
N GLU A 152 15.79 -1.83 -18.93
CA GLU A 152 16.69 -2.12 -20.04
C GLU A 152 15.95 -2.86 -21.15
N HIS A 153 15.15 -3.88 -20.80
CA HIS A 153 14.33 -4.60 -21.78
C HIS A 153 13.29 -3.67 -22.42
N TYR A 154 12.64 -2.83 -21.61
CA TYR A 154 11.65 -1.88 -22.09
C TYR A 154 12.19 -0.90 -23.13
N ARG A 155 13.42 -0.41 -22.96
CA ARG A 155 14.07 0.49 -23.93
C ARG A 155 14.26 -0.14 -25.31
N HIS A 156 14.34 -1.47 -25.39
CA HIS A 156 14.53 -2.20 -26.65
C HIS A 156 13.23 -2.82 -27.18
N ASN A 157 12.33 -3.28 -26.30
CA ASN A 157 11.11 -3.96 -26.68
C ASN A 157 9.95 -3.67 -25.70
N ALA A 158 9.51 -2.41 -25.66
CA ALA A 158 8.45 -1.95 -24.76
C ALA A 158 7.13 -2.73 -24.86
N MET A 159 6.79 -3.27 -26.04
CA MET A 159 5.55 -4.04 -26.26
C MET A 159 5.57 -5.42 -25.61
N ASP A 160 6.76 -5.93 -25.30
CA ASP A 160 6.94 -7.22 -24.61
C ASP A 160 6.96 -7.07 -23.08
N CYS A 161 6.94 -5.83 -22.56
CA CYS A 161 6.96 -5.53 -21.14
C CYS A 161 5.56 -5.50 -20.51
N ILE A 162 5.52 -5.74 -19.21
CA ILE A 162 4.33 -5.52 -18.39
C ILE A 162 4.55 -4.26 -17.56
N ILE A 163 3.66 -3.28 -17.73
CA ILE A 163 3.60 -2.07 -16.90
C ILE A 163 2.56 -2.29 -15.81
N PHE A 164 2.99 -2.31 -14.56
CA PHE A 164 2.13 -2.60 -13.41
C PHE A 164 2.23 -1.48 -12.38
N THR A 165 1.09 -0.92 -11.99
CA THR A 165 1.00 0.18 -11.01
C THR A 165 -0.02 -0.18 -9.94
N VAL A 166 0.14 0.38 -8.75
CA VAL A 166 -0.66 0.05 -7.57
C VAL A 166 -1.31 1.32 -7.05
N LYS A 167 -2.63 1.28 -6.86
CA LYS A 167 -3.37 2.35 -6.19
C LYS A 167 -4.49 1.76 -5.36
N ARG A 168 -4.43 1.96 -4.04
CA ARG A 168 -5.45 1.47 -3.11
C ARG A 168 -6.87 1.94 -3.49
N SER A 169 -7.00 3.23 -3.80
CA SER A 169 -8.22 3.85 -4.32
C SER A 169 -7.89 4.60 -5.61
N LEU A 170 -8.83 4.68 -6.56
CA LEU A 170 -8.59 5.28 -7.87
C LEU A 170 -9.14 6.70 -7.96
N ARG A 171 -10.46 6.88 -7.74
CA ARG A 171 -11.17 8.14 -8.07
C ARG A 171 -10.72 8.67 -9.45
N GLU A 172 -10.43 9.95 -9.61
CA GLU A 172 -9.89 10.54 -10.84
C GLU A 172 -8.40 10.24 -11.09
N ARG A 173 -7.67 9.71 -10.10
CA ARG A 173 -6.19 9.57 -10.14
C ARG A 173 -5.70 8.51 -11.10
N TRP A 174 -6.57 7.61 -11.58
CA TRP A 174 -6.19 6.68 -12.65
C TRP A 174 -5.87 7.42 -13.95
N ARG A 175 -6.40 8.64 -14.18
CA ARG A 175 -6.11 9.41 -15.39
C ARG A 175 -4.63 9.82 -15.49
N GLN A 176 -3.94 9.89 -14.36
CA GLN A 176 -2.52 10.25 -14.28
C GLN A 176 -1.58 9.18 -14.85
N ILE A 177 -2.04 7.92 -14.99
CA ILE A 177 -1.20 6.83 -15.52
C ILE A 177 -1.16 6.83 -17.05
N VAL A 178 -2.11 7.50 -17.71
CA VAL A 178 -2.13 7.61 -19.18
C VAL A 178 -1.42 8.90 -19.57
N THR A 179 -0.21 8.78 -20.09
CA THR A 179 0.54 9.91 -20.66
C THR A 179 0.60 9.77 -22.19
N GLU A 180 0.86 10.87 -22.90
CA GLU A 180 1.00 10.83 -24.36
C GLU A 180 2.08 9.84 -24.82
N GLY A 181 3.19 9.77 -24.10
CA GLY A 181 4.31 8.90 -24.43
C GLY A 181 4.17 7.45 -23.97
N THR A 182 3.06 7.08 -23.32
CA THR A 182 2.69 5.68 -23.02
C THR A 182 1.44 5.22 -23.75
N ARG A 183 0.91 6.07 -24.64
CA ARG A 183 -0.31 5.81 -25.39
C ARG A 183 -0.16 4.57 -26.25
N GLY A 184 -1.00 3.57 -26.00
CA GLY A 184 -1.00 2.28 -26.71
C GLY A 184 -0.40 1.11 -25.93
N HIS A 185 0.33 1.36 -24.84
CA HIS A 185 0.75 0.30 -23.92
C HIS A 185 -0.45 -0.25 -23.14
N MET A 186 -0.34 -1.51 -22.72
CA MET A 186 -1.27 -2.13 -21.79
C MET A 186 -0.78 -1.89 -20.37
N PHE A 187 -1.67 -1.40 -19.51
CA PHE A 187 -1.38 -1.14 -18.12
C PHE A 187 -2.17 -2.09 -17.23
N PHE A 188 -1.52 -2.65 -16.22
CA PHE A 188 -2.17 -3.35 -15.13
C PHE A 188 -2.16 -2.45 -13.89
N LEU A 189 -3.35 -2.13 -13.38
CA LEU A 189 -3.54 -1.23 -12.25
C LEU A 189 -4.14 -2.02 -11.09
N ALA A 190 -3.31 -2.35 -10.11
CA ALA A 190 -3.73 -3.03 -8.91
C ALA A 190 -4.54 -2.13 -7.99
N THR A 191 -5.68 -2.59 -7.51
CA THR A 191 -6.55 -1.81 -6.63
C THR A 191 -7.43 -2.68 -5.72
N ILE A 192 -7.94 -2.07 -4.64
CA ILE A 192 -8.99 -2.63 -3.78
C ILE A 192 -10.18 -1.66 -3.68
N ASP A 193 -10.35 -0.81 -4.70
CA ASP A 193 -11.45 0.16 -4.78
C ASP A 193 -12.74 -0.54 -5.24
N GLU A 194 -13.77 -0.51 -4.39
CA GLU A 194 -15.10 -1.09 -4.62
C GLU A 194 -16.08 -0.10 -5.28
N GLY A 195 -15.68 1.18 -5.43
CA GLY A 195 -16.55 2.29 -5.86
C GLY A 195 -16.26 2.83 -7.27
N ILE A 196 -15.75 2.03 -8.19
CA ILE A 196 -15.38 2.49 -9.55
C ILE A 196 -16.62 2.49 -10.45
N GLY A 197 -16.96 3.65 -11.01
CA GLY A 197 -18.12 3.79 -11.89
C GLY A 197 -17.93 3.14 -13.27
N GLU A 198 -19.02 2.65 -13.88
CA GLU A 198 -19.00 2.02 -15.21
C GLU A 198 -18.37 2.91 -16.29
N ARG A 199 -18.61 4.23 -16.23
CA ARG A 199 -18.01 5.21 -17.14
C ARG A 199 -16.48 5.20 -17.05
N ASP A 200 -15.93 5.19 -15.84
CA ASP A 200 -14.48 5.14 -15.65
C ASP A 200 -13.91 3.78 -16.09
N LEU A 201 -14.61 2.67 -15.82
CA LEU A 201 -14.21 1.35 -16.33
C LEU A 201 -14.15 1.30 -17.86
N ALA A 202 -15.16 1.87 -18.53
CA ALA A 202 -15.19 1.97 -19.98
C ALA A 202 -14.07 2.87 -20.52
N ASP A 203 -13.78 3.99 -19.86
CA ASP A 203 -12.68 4.86 -20.26
C ASP A 203 -11.30 4.20 -20.00
N MET A 204 -11.15 3.46 -18.91
CA MET A 204 -9.95 2.65 -18.65
C MET A 204 -9.74 1.60 -19.75
N LEU A 205 -10.80 0.89 -20.15
CA LEU A 205 -10.73 -0.11 -21.22
C LEU A 205 -10.29 0.53 -22.55
N LYS A 206 -10.84 1.69 -22.92
CA LYS A 206 -10.42 2.46 -24.12
C LYS A 206 -8.94 2.83 -24.08
N ASN A 207 -8.40 3.06 -22.89
CA ASN A 207 -6.99 3.38 -22.66
C ASN A 207 -6.12 2.14 -22.36
N ARG A 208 -6.64 0.92 -22.58
CA ARG A 208 -5.92 -0.36 -22.36
C ARG A 208 -5.45 -0.56 -20.92
N ILE A 209 -6.21 -0.05 -19.95
CA ILE A 209 -5.98 -0.26 -18.53
C ILE A 209 -6.84 -1.44 -18.06
N TYR A 210 -6.17 -2.46 -17.54
CA TYR A 210 -6.76 -3.59 -16.85
C TYR A 210 -6.61 -3.40 -15.35
N LEU A 211 -7.72 -3.45 -14.63
CA LEU A 211 -7.71 -3.46 -13.18
C LEU A 211 -7.39 -4.86 -12.68
N VAL A 212 -6.49 -4.94 -11.71
CA VAL A 212 -6.12 -6.19 -11.02
C VAL A 212 -6.50 -6.06 -9.56
N MET A 213 -7.33 -6.95 -9.03
CA MET A 213 -7.88 -6.81 -7.68
C MET A 213 -8.14 -8.17 -7.02
N PRO A 214 -8.44 -8.23 -5.72
CA PRO A 214 -8.87 -9.47 -5.09
C PRO A 214 -10.11 -10.05 -5.78
N GLU A 215 -10.13 -11.37 -5.95
CA GLU A 215 -11.24 -12.08 -6.61
C GLU A 215 -12.60 -11.79 -5.95
N ARG A 216 -12.63 -11.68 -4.61
CA ARG A 216 -13.83 -11.30 -3.85
C ARG A 216 -14.40 -9.96 -4.31
N ILE A 217 -13.54 -8.95 -4.45
CA ILE A 217 -13.92 -7.59 -4.89
C ILE A 217 -14.41 -7.62 -6.34
N ARG A 218 -13.66 -8.29 -7.23
CA ARG A 218 -14.03 -8.42 -8.65
C ARG A 218 -15.41 -9.06 -8.81
N ALA A 219 -15.63 -10.20 -8.16
CA ALA A 219 -16.87 -10.96 -8.27
C ALA A 219 -18.08 -10.21 -7.70
N ALA A 220 -17.90 -9.51 -6.57
CA ALA A 220 -18.99 -8.79 -5.92
C ALA A 220 -19.37 -7.48 -6.63
N HIS A 221 -18.39 -6.71 -7.12
CA HIS A 221 -18.62 -5.34 -7.61
C HIS A 221 -18.51 -5.20 -9.13
N TYR A 222 -17.72 -6.04 -9.80
CA TYR A 222 -17.38 -5.87 -11.22
C TYR A 222 -17.49 -7.14 -12.07
N PRO A 223 -18.50 -8.02 -11.89
CA PRO A 223 -18.53 -9.34 -12.51
C PRO A 223 -18.64 -9.32 -14.05
N LYS A 224 -19.12 -8.22 -14.63
CA LYS A 224 -19.37 -8.06 -16.08
C LYS A 224 -18.30 -7.24 -16.81
N SER A 225 -17.34 -6.69 -16.07
CA SER A 225 -16.37 -5.75 -16.63
C SER A 225 -15.19 -6.49 -17.27
N ALA A 226 -15.01 -6.35 -18.58
CA ALA A 226 -14.00 -7.11 -19.34
C ALA A 226 -12.55 -6.75 -18.97
N ASN A 227 -12.30 -5.53 -18.49
CA ASN A 227 -10.98 -5.05 -18.07
C ASN A 227 -10.78 -5.11 -16.55
N VAL A 228 -11.53 -5.96 -15.84
CA VAL A 228 -11.35 -6.18 -14.40
C VAL A 228 -11.08 -7.65 -14.15
N ILE A 229 -9.86 -7.96 -13.71
CA ILE A 229 -9.37 -9.32 -13.51
C ILE A 229 -8.86 -9.50 -12.07
N SER A 230 -8.81 -10.75 -11.62
CA SER A 230 -8.19 -11.06 -10.33
C SER A 230 -6.67 -11.09 -10.43
N PHE A 231 -5.99 -11.04 -9.28
CA PHE A 231 -4.54 -11.29 -9.23
C PHE A 231 -4.18 -12.65 -9.80
N GLU A 232 -4.97 -13.69 -9.50
CA GLU A 232 -4.77 -15.05 -9.99
C GLU A 232 -4.87 -15.10 -11.52
N ALA A 233 -5.91 -14.47 -12.10
CA ALA A 233 -6.07 -14.37 -13.55
C ALA A 233 -4.94 -13.55 -14.20
N PHE A 234 -4.48 -12.49 -13.54
CA PHE A 234 -3.31 -11.72 -13.98
C PHE A 234 -2.06 -12.59 -14.09
N PHE A 235 -1.75 -13.39 -13.06
CA PHE A 235 -0.62 -14.30 -13.12
C PHE A 235 -0.78 -15.33 -14.23
N GLN A 236 -1.91 -16.02 -14.27
CA GLN A 236 -2.17 -17.12 -15.18
C GLN A 236 -2.14 -16.69 -16.65
N HIS A 237 -2.73 -15.55 -16.99
CA HIS A 237 -2.97 -15.16 -18.38
C HIS A 237 -2.03 -14.08 -18.91
N HIS A 238 -1.32 -13.37 -18.03
CA HIS A 238 -0.45 -12.27 -18.44
C HIS A 238 0.98 -12.43 -17.96
N LEU A 239 1.20 -12.52 -16.66
CA LEU A 239 2.56 -12.49 -16.12
C LEU A 239 3.32 -13.81 -16.32
N ASP A 240 2.74 -14.97 -16.00
CA ASP A 240 3.43 -16.25 -16.18
C ASP A 240 3.74 -16.57 -17.65
N PRO A 241 2.82 -16.32 -18.62
CA PRO A 241 3.15 -16.44 -20.04
C PRO A 241 4.28 -15.49 -20.47
N ALA A 242 4.32 -14.26 -19.95
CA ALA A 242 5.41 -13.34 -20.20
C ALA A 242 6.74 -13.85 -19.63
N MET A 243 6.75 -14.36 -18.40
CA MET A 243 7.91 -14.98 -17.77
C MET A 243 8.45 -16.16 -18.59
N ALA A 244 7.58 -17.04 -19.10
CA ALA A 244 7.99 -18.15 -19.95
C ALA A 244 8.63 -17.66 -21.26
N ARG A 245 8.03 -16.66 -21.91
CA ARG A 245 8.55 -16.05 -23.14
C ARG A 245 9.89 -15.36 -22.91
N TRP A 246 10.05 -14.59 -21.83
CA TRP A 246 11.29 -13.91 -21.49
C TRP A 246 12.43 -14.90 -21.22
N ARG A 247 12.15 -16.02 -20.56
CA ARG A 247 13.14 -17.11 -20.37
C ARG A 247 13.54 -17.75 -21.69
N ALA A 248 12.56 -18.09 -22.54
CA ALA A 248 12.82 -18.70 -23.84
C ALA A 248 13.70 -17.82 -24.74
N ASN A 249 13.58 -16.50 -24.59
CA ASN A 249 14.35 -15.51 -25.36
C ASN A 249 15.63 -15.04 -24.65
N GLY A 250 16.01 -15.61 -23.51
CA GLY A 250 17.21 -15.25 -22.76
C GLY A 250 17.19 -13.84 -22.14
N VAL A 251 16.01 -13.21 -22.03
CA VAL A 251 15.83 -11.90 -21.40
C VAL A 251 16.00 -11.99 -19.88
N ILE A 252 15.55 -13.11 -19.30
CA ILE A 252 15.68 -13.42 -17.87
C ILE A 252 16.23 -14.83 -17.70
N LYS A 253 16.84 -15.09 -16.55
CA LYS A 253 17.39 -16.41 -16.20
C LYS A 253 16.30 -17.43 -15.84
#